data_AF-A0A7V3BTE3-F1
#
_entry.id   AF-A0A7V3BTE3-F1
#
_cell.length_a   1.000
_cell.length_b   1.000
_cell.length_c   1.000
_cell.angle_alpha   90.00
_cell.angle_beta   90.00
_cell.angle_gamma   90.00
#
_symmetry.space_group_name_H-M   'P 1'
#
loop_
_entity.id
_entity.type
_entity.pdbx_description
1 polymer ?
#
loop_
_entity_poly.entity_id
_entity_poly.type
_entity_poly.pdbx_seq_one_letter_code
_entity_poly.pdbx_strand_id
1 'polypeptide(L)'
;MNKESLDRANAFLAAVAAKAAPGELIEASPAELGREIGIDEPLAAARAVRALLARRRLEVADGRYRLLDARPIEPGEREQVPRQSRRKPRAAARATQRSEGRPTYSEIGREAVDRLVELGREVGTLRGALRTAREEAREAREARTEAERRAEALAARVKELEARAEMAESNLRTLLAAARGAGRDVPVGDNEMEAILGVLKGGPNDLPAG
;
A
#
# COMPACT_ATOMS: atom_id res chain seq x y z
N MET A 1 21.21 7.99 -17.15
CA MET A 1 21.59 6.81 -16.35
C MET A 1 23.10 6.83 -16.26
N ASN A 2 23.67 6.71 -15.06
CA ASN A 2 25.12 6.75 -14.86
C ASN A 2 25.74 5.39 -15.24
N LYS A 3 27.03 5.36 -15.64
CA LYS A 3 27.74 4.14 -16.06
C LYS A 3 27.70 3.04 -15.00
N GLU A 4 27.98 3.41 -13.76
CA GLU A 4 27.93 2.50 -12.59
C GLU A 4 26.54 1.89 -12.36
N SER A 5 25.47 2.63 -12.66
CA SER A 5 24.10 2.09 -12.58
C SER A 5 23.80 1.10 -13.71
N LEU A 6 24.46 1.25 -14.86
CA LEU A 6 24.31 0.37 -16.03
C LEU A 6 25.03 -0.94 -15.80
N ASP A 7 26.26 -0.86 -15.29
CA ASP A 7 27.05 -2.02 -14.93
C ASP A 7 26.31 -2.86 -13.86
N ARG A 8 25.72 -2.21 -12.85
CA ARG A 8 24.88 -2.89 -11.84
C ARG A 8 23.61 -3.52 -12.42
N ALA A 9 22.92 -2.84 -13.33
CA ALA A 9 21.71 -3.38 -13.95
C ALA A 9 22.02 -4.60 -14.83
N ASN A 10 23.15 -4.58 -15.55
CA ASN A 10 23.60 -5.69 -16.36
C ASN A 10 24.10 -6.87 -15.51
N ALA A 11 24.78 -6.59 -14.40
CA ALA A 11 25.14 -7.62 -13.42
C ALA A 11 23.89 -8.29 -12.83
N PHE A 12 22.86 -7.49 -12.48
CA PHE A 12 21.55 -7.98 -12.04
C PHE A 12 20.87 -8.87 -13.08
N LEU A 13 20.85 -8.44 -14.35
CA LEU A 13 20.31 -9.23 -15.44
C LEU A 13 21.05 -10.55 -15.62
N ALA A 14 22.38 -10.56 -15.52
CA ALA A 14 23.20 -11.76 -15.67
C ALA A 14 22.91 -12.80 -14.58
N ALA A 15 22.77 -12.37 -13.32
CA ALA A 15 22.40 -13.26 -12.22
C ALA A 15 20.98 -13.84 -12.38
N VAL A 16 20.04 -13.03 -12.90
CA VAL A 16 18.69 -13.50 -13.22
C VAL A 16 18.71 -14.50 -14.37
N ALA A 17 19.44 -14.22 -15.45
CA ALA A 17 19.56 -15.11 -16.60
C ALA A 17 20.28 -16.44 -16.27
N ALA A 18 21.09 -16.46 -15.22
CA ALA A 18 21.69 -17.70 -14.71
C ALA A 18 20.68 -18.62 -13.98
N LYS A 19 19.55 -18.07 -13.52
CA LYS A 19 18.56 -18.77 -12.68
C LYS A 19 17.22 -19.04 -13.36
N ALA A 20 16.88 -18.29 -14.39
CA ALA A 20 15.60 -18.40 -15.10
C ALA A 20 15.81 -18.28 -16.60
N ALA A 21 15.11 -19.11 -17.38
CA ALA A 21 15.02 -18.93 -18.82
C ALA A 21 14.08 -17.78 -19.18
N PRO A 22 14.23 -17.15 -20.36
CA PRO A 22 13.25 -16.19 -20.86
C PRO A 22 11.85 -16.81 -20.93
N GLY A 23 10.89 -16.22 -20.22
CA GLY A 23 9.52 -16.69 -20.04
C GLY A 23 9.23 -17.24 -18.63
N GLU A 24 10.25 -17.57 -17.84
CA GLU A 24 10.11 -18.17 -16.51
C GLU A 24 9.97 -17.12 -15.40
N LEU A 25 9.24 -17.52 -14.35
CA LEU A 25 9.09 -16.72 -13.14
C LEU A 25 10.34 -16.85 -12.28
N ILE A 26 10.82 -15.72 -11.80
CA ILE A 26 11.93 -15.61 -10.87
C ILE A 26 11.39 -15.83 -9.47
N GLU A 27 11.82 -16.92 -8.83
CA GLU A 27 11.41 -17.27 -7.46
C GLU A 27 12.14 -16.44 -6.40
N ALA A 28 13.38 -16.01 -6.70
CA ALA A 28 14.21 -15.23 -5.78
C ALA A 28 13.72 -13.77 -5.67
N SER A 29 13.74 -13.22 -4.46
CA SER A 29 13.36 -11.82 -4.24
C SER A 29 14.44 -10.86 -4.79
N PRO A 30 14.08 -9.64 -5.22
CA PRO A 30 15.05 -8.65 -5.68
C PRO A 30 16.17 -8.32 -4.68
N ALA A 31 15.90 -8.45 -3.38
CA ALA A 31 16.88 -8.22 -2.31
C ALA A 31 17.86 -9.40 -2.16
N GLU A 32 17.43 -10.63 -2.45
CA GLU A 32 18.32 -11.80 -2.50
C GLU A 32 19.24 -11.74 -3.71
N LEU A 33 18.69 -11.39 -4.89
CA LEU A 33 19.47 -11.19 -6.11
C LEU A 33 20.44 -10.02 -5.98
N GLY A 34 20.07 -8.94 -5.28
CA GLY A 34 20.98 -7.83 -4.98
C GLY A 34 22.18 -8.27 -4.14
N ARG A 35 21.95 -9.03 -3.06
CA ARG A 35 23.00 -9.53 -2.16
C ARG A 35 23.99 -10.48 -2.85
N GLU A 36 23.51 -11.34 -3.74
CA GLU A 36 24.33 -12.29 -4.48
C GLU A 36 25.32 -11.60 -5.44
N ILE A 37 25.02 -10.38 -5.86
CA ILE A 37 25.81 -9.58 -6.80
C ILE A 37 26.67 -8.54 -6.05
N GLY A 38 26.70 -8.60 -4.72
CA GLY A 38 27.42 -7.65 -3.88
C GLY A 38 26.78 -6.26 -3.83
N ILE A 39 25.47 -6.16 -4.13
CA ILE A 39 24.69 -4.93 -3.99
C ILE A 39 23.99 -4.97 -2.63
N ASP A 40 24.69 -4.48 -1.60
CA ASP A 40 24.15 -4.41 -0.23
C ASP A 40 23.13 -3.27 -0.05
N GLU A 41 23.10 -2.30 -0.97
CA GLU A 41 22.17 -1.17 -0.92
C GLU A 41 20.81 -1.54 -1.56
N PRO A 42 19.71 -1.60 -0.79
CA PRO A 42 18.40 -2.03 -1.30
C PRO A 42 17.83 -1.06 -2.36
N LEU A 43 18.15 0.23 -2.28
CA LEU A 43 17.74 1.22 -3.27
C LEU A 43 18.45 1.04 -4.62
N ALA A 44 19.70 0.56 -4.62
CA ALA A 44 20.43 0.28 -5.85
C ALA A 44 19.83 -0.91 -6.59
N ALA A 45 19.48 -1.99 -5.87
CA ALA A 45 18.76 -3.13 -6.43
C ALA A 45 17.39 -2.72 -7.02
N ALA A 46 16.61 -1.91 -6.31
CA ALA A 46 15.33 -1.41 -6.80
C ALA A 46 15.46 -0.55 -8.08
N ARG A 47 16.51 0.29 -8.17
CA ARG A 47 16.81 1.07 -9.37
C ARG A 47 17.19 0.20 -10.56
N ALA A 48 17.98 -0.86 -10.33
CA ALA A 48 18.34 -1.84 -11.36
C ALA A 48 17.10 -2.56 -11.89
N VAL A 49 16.25 -3.09 -11.01
CA VAL A 49 14.98 -3.74 -11.39
C VAL A 49 14.09 -2.78 -12.18
N ARG A 50 13.96 -1.53 -11.73
CA ARG A 50 13.17 -0.52 -12.45
C ARG A 50 13.70 -0.24 -13.86
N ALA A 51 15.02 -0.20 -14.02
CA ALA A 51 15.65 -0.01 -15.33
C ALA A 51 15.41 -1.21 -16.26
N LEU A 52 15.40 -2.43 -15.72
CA LEU A 52 15.12 -3.66 -16.47
C LEU A 52 13.64 -3.76 -16.88
N LEU A 53 12.71 -3.41 -15.99
CA LEU A 53 11.29 -3.29 -16.30
C LEU A 53 11.04 -2.25 -17.40
N ALA A 54 11.65 -1.07 -17.29
CA ALA A 54 11.49 0.01 -18.25
C ALA A 54 11.97 -0.36 -19.67
N ARG A 55 12.82 -1.38 -19.81
CA ARG A 55 13.39 -1.84 -21.08
C ARG A 55 12.88 -3.21 -21.52
N ARG A 56 11.81 -3.72 -20.88
CA ARG A 56 11.20 -5.02 -21.18
C ARG A 56 12.18 -6.20 -21.10
N ARG A 57 13.16 -6.11 -20.21
CA ARG A 57 14.02 -7.24 -19.84
C ARG A 57 13.38 -8.10 -18.76
N LEU A 58 12.64 -7.44 -17.86
CA LEU A 58 11.80 -8.08 -16.86
C LEU A 58 10.34 -7.62 -17.05
N GLU A 59 9.41 -8.45 -16.61
CA GLU A 59 7.98 -8.13 -16.47
C GLU A 59 7.51 -8.46 -15.05
N VAL A 60 6.52 -7.73 -14.55
CA VAL A 60 5.85 -8.08 -13.27
C VAL A 60 4.62 -8.91 -13.61
N ALA A 61 4.62 -10.18 -13.22
CA ALA A 61 3.51 -11.11 -13.38
C ALA A 61 3.17 -11.74 -12.02
N ASP A 62 1.91 -11.59 -11.58
CA ASP A 62 1.37 -12.19 -10.35
C ASP A 62 2.22 -11.92 -9.09
N GLY A 63 2.70 -10.68 -8.96
CA GLY A 63 3.53 -10.24 -7.82
C GLY A 63 4.98 -10.74 -7.86
N ARG A 64 5.39 -11.47 -8.90
CA ARG A 64 6.75 -11.95 -9.14
C ARG A 64 7.32 -11.34 -10.43
N TYR A 65 8.63 -11.48 -10.61
CA TYR A 65 9.31 -10.99 -11.82
C TYR A 65 9.45 -12.13 -12.82
N ARG A 66 9.12 -11.89 -14.09
CA ARG A 66 9.37 -12.82 -15.20
C ARG A 66 10.51 -12.29 -16.04
N LEU A 67 11.49 -13.15 -16.37
CA LEU A 67 12.54 -12.77 -17.31
C LEU A 67 11.95 -12.77 -18.72
N LEU A 68 12.06 -11.67 -19.46
CA LEU A 68 11.58 -11.59 -20.84
C LEU A 68 12.72 -11.71 -21.86
N ASP A 69 13.85 -11.07 -21.58
CA ASP A 69 14.98 -11.02 -22.50
C ASP A 69 16.27 -10.93 -21.69
N ALA A 70 17.21 -11.84 -21.96
CA ALA A 70 18.50 -11.95 -21.29
C ALA A 70 19.58 -11.04 -21.91
N ARG A 71 19.26 -10.29 -22.97
CA ARG A 71 20.24 -9.40 -23.63
C ARG A 71 20.66 -8.24 -22.72
N PRO A 72 21.98 -8.01 -22.54
CA PRO A 72 22.50 -6.87 -21.79
C PRO A 72 21.94 -5.54 -22.30
N ILE A 73 21.90 -4.56 -21.40
CA ILE A 73 21.48 -3.21 -21.75
C ILE A 73 22.66 -2.42 -22.30
N GLU A 74 22.48 -1.88 -23.50
CA GLU A 74 23.46 -1.01 -24.16
C GLU A 74 23.43 0.43 -23.62
N PRO A 75 24.58 1.14 -23.60
CA PRO A 75 24.63 2.53 -23.22
C PRO A 75 23.80 3.38 -24.19
N GLY A 76 22.77 4.03 -23.67
CA GLY A 76 21.84 4.85 -24.46
C GLY A 76 20.60 4.13 -24.98
N GLU A 77 20.40 2.84 -24.64
CA GLU A 77 19.18 2.12 -24.99
C GLU A 77 17.94 2.84 -24.42
N ARG A 78 17.01 3.21 -25.31
CA ARG A 78 15.78 3.93 -24.97
C ARG A 78 14.87 3.02 -24.16
N GLU A 79 14.28 3.57 -23.09
CA GLU A 79 13.24 2.87 -22.32
C GLU A 79 12.07 2.50 -23.27
N GLN A 80 11.73 1.21 -23.31
CA GLN A 80 10.72 0.63 -24.20
C GLN A 80 9.32 0.66 -23.58
N VAL A 81 9.23 0.76 -22.26
CA VAL A 81 7.98 1.15 -21.59
C VAL A 81 7.88 2.66 -21.76
N PRO A 82 6.83 3.17 -22.41
CA PRO A 82 6.60 4.60 -22.39
C PRO A 82 6.45 4.96 -20.92
N ARG A 83 7.42 5.71 -20.37
CA ARG A 83 7.08 6.61 -19.28
C ARG A 83 5.80 7.31 -19.75
N GLN A 84 4.81 7.47 -18.87
CA GLN A 84 3.86 8.57 -19.03
C GLN A 84 4.67 9.87 -18.95
N SER A 85 5.43 10.12 -20.01
CA SER A 85 5.88 11.42 -20.38
C SER A 85 4.59 12.16 -20.67
N ARG A 86 4.42 13.32 -20.03
CA ARG A 86 3.55 14.38 -20.53
C ARG A 86 4.06 14.75 -21.93
N ARG A 87 3.80 13.91 -22.92
CA ARG A 87 4.11 14.16 -24.31
C ARG A 87 3.00 15.06 -24.81
N LYS A 88 3.35 16.33 -25.03
CA LYS A 88 2.66 17.18 -25.98
C LYS A 88 2.34 16.39 -27.24
N PRO A 89 1.11 16.40 -27.74
CA PRO A 89 0.81 15.76 -29.02
C PRO A 89 1.59 16.50 -30.12
N ARG A 90 2.57 15.83 -30.73
CA ARG A 90 3.08 16.24 -32.04
C ARG A 90 1.94 16.04 -33.02
N ALA A 91 1.27 17.13 -33.39
CA ALA A 91 0.38 17.17 -34.52
C ALA A 91 1.18 16.80 -35.79
N ALA A 92 0.96 15.60 -36.30
CA ALA A 92 1.49 15.18 -37.58
C ALA A 92 0.37 14.50 -38.37
N ALA A 93 -0.40 15.30 -39.11
CA ALA A 93 -1.02 14.91 -40.38
C ALA A 93 -1.64 16.14 -41.06
N ARG A 94 -0.79 17.05 -41.56
CA ARG A 94 -1.05 17.74 -42.82
C ARG A 94 0.28 18.25 -43.37
N ALA A 95 0.88 17.39 -44.18
CA ALA A 95 1.88 17.78 -45.13
C ALA A 95 1.21 18.72 -46.14
N THR A 96 1.32 20.02 -45.88
CA THR A 96 1.34 21.02 -46.95
C THR A 96 2.74 21.60 -46.90
N GLN A 97 3.45 21.47 -48.01
CA GLN A 97 4.79 22.00 -48.25
C GLN A 97 4.98 23.34 -47.52
N ARG A 98 5.74 23.34 -46.41
CA ARG A 98 6.22 24.59 -45.82
C ARG A 98 7.64 24.79 -46.34
N SER A 99 7.78 25.81 -47.17
CA SER A 99 9.04 26.40 -47.57
C SER A 99 10.00 26.51 -46.38
N GLU A 100 11.26 26.17 -46.59
CA GLU A 100 12.40 26.36 -45.69
C GLU A 100 12.71 27.85 -45.43
N GLY A 101 11.72 28.61 -44.99
CA GLY A 101 11.81 30.03 -44.66
C GLY A 101 11.59 30.28 -43.17
N ARG A 102 12.17 31.36 -42.64
CA ARG A 102 11.92 31.81 -41.26
C ARG A 102 10.40 31.96 -41.02
N PRO A 103 9.89 31.53 -39.85
CA PRO A 103 8.46 31.59 -39.56
C PRO A 103 7.94 33.02 -39.68
N THR A 104 6.78 33.17 -40.31
CA THR A 104 6.13 34.48 -40.45
C THR A 104 5.50 34.91 -39.13
N TYR A 105 5.37 36.22 -38.92
CA TYR A 105 4.77 36.78 -37.69
C TYR A 105 3.35 36.23 -37.41
N SER A 106 2.57 35.94 -38.47
CA SER A 106 1.25 35.31 -38.35
C SER A 106 1.32 33.87 -37.81
N GLU A 107 2.34 33.10 -38.17
CA GLU A 107 2.54 31.73 -37.68
C GLU A 107 2.92 31.74 -36.20
N ILE A 108 3.78 32.67 -35.78
CA ILE A 108 4.15 32.87 -34.38
C ILE A 108 2.92 33.28 -33.55
N GLY A 109 2.09 34.18 -34.08
CA GLY A 109 0.84 34.57 -33.43
C GLY A 109 -0.14 33.42 -33.23
N ARG A 110 -0.33 32.56 -34.25
CA ARG A 110 -1.18 31.36 -34.13
C ARG A 110 -0.62 30.38 -33.11
N GLU A 111 0.68 30.10 -33.16
CA GLU A 111 1.31 29.18 -32.20
C GLU A 111 1.23 29.72 -30.76
N ALA A 112 1.34 31.02 -30.55
CA ALA A 112 1.18 31.63 -29.23
C ALA A 112 -0.27 31.47 -28.70
N VAL A 113 -1.27 31.65 -29.55
CA VAL A 113 -2.69 31.44 -29.19
C VAL A 113 -2.94 29.97 -28.87
N ASP A 114 -2.45 29.05 -29.69
CA ASP A 114 -2.61 27.61 -29.45
C ASP A 114 -2.00 27.18 -28.11
N ARG A 115 -0.79 27.69 -27.79
CA ARG A 115 -0.15 27.45 -26.49
C ARG A 115 -0.92 28.06 -25.32
N LEU A 116 -1.51 29.25 -25.49
CA LEU A 116 -2.33 29.87 -24.44
C LEU A 116 -3.60 29.06 -24.16
N VAL A 117 -4.25 28.55 -25.22
CA VAL A 117 -5.42 27.66 -25.08
C VAL A 117 -5.04 26.34 -24.41
N GLU A 118 -3.90 25.75 -24.79
CA GLU A 118 -3.37 24.53 -24.16
C GLU A 118 -3.10 24.74 -22.67
N LEU A 119 -2.38 25.82 -22.30
CA LEU A 119 -2.13 26.18 -20.90
C LEU A 119 -3.42 26.47 -20.13
N GLY A 120 -4.41 27.12 -20.76
CA GLY A 120 -5.72 27.37 -20.15
C GLY A 120 -6.44 26.07 -19.79
N ARG A 121 -6.38 25.06 -20.67
CA ARG A 121 -6.93 23.73 -20.41
C ARG A 121 -6.17 23.03 -19.30
N GLU A 122 -4.83 23.07 -19.33
CA GLU A 122 -3.99 22.48 -18.28
C GLU A 122 -4.29 23.09 -16.91
N VAL A 123 -4.36 24.42 -16.80
CA VAL A 123 -4.72 25.10 -15.54
C VAL A 123 -6.13 24.71 -15.09
N GLY A 124 -7.08 24.57 -16.01
CA GLY A 124 -8.42 24.06 -15.72
C GLY A 124 -8.40 22.66 -15.11
N THR A 125 -7.67 21.73 -15.74
CA THR A 125 -7.52 20.34 -15.25
C THR A 125 -6.82 20.29 -13.90
N LEU A 126 -5.77 21.08 -13.69
CA LEU A 126 -5.04 21.14 -12.41
C LEU A 126 -5.91 21.71 -11.29
N ARG A 127 -6.74 22.72 -11.58
CA ARG A 127 -7.70 23.25 -10.61
C ARG A 127 -8.78 22.23 -10.25
N GLY A 128 -9.26 21.46 -11.23
CA GLY A 128 -10.17 20.34 -11.00
C GLY A 128 -9.55 19.28 -10.08
N ALA A 129 -8.36 18.80 -10.44
CA ALA A 129 -7.62 17.80 -9.66
C ALA A 129 -7.28 18.29 -8.24
N LEU A 130 -7.02 19.59 -8.05
CA LEU A 130 -6.80 20.15 -6.72
C LEU A 130 -8.07 20.14 -5.86
N ARG A 131 -9.25 20.35 -6.46
CA ARG A 131 -10.52 20.27 -5.72
C ARG A 131 -10.80 18.84 -5.28
N THR A 132 -10.70 17.88 -6.20
CA THR A 132 -10.91 16.46 -5.88
C THR A 132 -9.92 15.98 -4.82
N ALA A 133 -8.63 16.31 -4.96
CA ALA A 133 -7.62 15.94 -3.97
C ALA A 133 -7.89 16.55 -2.58
N ARG A 134 -8.50 17.75 -2.52
CA ARG A 134 -8.89 18.36 -1.23
C ARG A 134 -10.11 17.68 -0.61
N GLU A 135 -11.06 17.23 -1.43
CA GLU A 135 -12.23 16.46 -0.97
C GLU A 135 -11.79 15.09 -0.45
N GLU A 136 -11.00 14.35 -1.24
CA GLU A 136 -10.42 13.06 -0.83
C GLU A 136 -9.59 13.18 0.46
N ALA A 137 -8.80 14.26 0.61
CA ALA A 137 -8.03 14.49 1.83
C ALA A 137 -8.91 14.82 3.05
N ARG A 138 -10.09 15.41 2.87
CA ARG A 138 -11.05 15.63 3.95
C ARG A 138 -11.70 14.31 4.35
N GLU A 139 -12.21 13.55 3.38
CA GLU A 139 -12.81 12.23 3.62
C GLU A 139 -11.84 11.28 4.31
N ALA A 140 -10.58 11.25 3.88
CA ALA A 140 -9.55 10.42 4.52
C ALA A 140 -9.27 10.82 5.98
N ARG A 141 -9.35 12.11 6.32
CA ARG A 141 -9.21 12.59 7.70
C ARG A 141 -10.41 12.20 8.55
N GLU A 142 -11.62 12.30 8.02
CA GLU A 142 -12.84 11.90 8.70
C GLU A 142 -12.86 10.39 8.97
N ALA A 143 -12.56 9.58 7.94
CA ALA A 143 -12.43 8.13 8.05
C ALA A 143 -11.37 7.73 9.08
N ARG A 144 -10.22 8.43 9.11
CA ARG A 144 -9.18 8.21 10.11
C ARG A 144 -9.68 8.53 11.52
N THR A 145 -10.33 9.67 11.70
CA THR A 145 -10.87 10.08 13.02
C THR A 145 -11.92 9.07 13.52
N GLU A 146 -12.76 8.57 12.63
CA GLU A 146 -13.74 7.54 12.97
C GLU A 146 -13.09 6.20 13.33
N ALA A 147 -12.06 5.79 12.59
CA ALA A 147 -11.27 4.59 12.91
C ALA A 147 -10.58 4.72 14.27
N GLU A 148 -10.01 5.89 14.58
CA GLU A 148 -9.39 6.19 15.88
C GLU A 148 -10.42 6.09 17.01
N ARG A 149 -11.62 6.69 16.86
CA ARG A 149 -12.71 6.56 17.85
C ARG A 149 -13.14 5.12 18.07
N ARG A 150 -13.25 4.33 16.99
CA ARG A 150 -13.60 2.91 17.09
C ARG A 150 -12.52 2.12 17.81
N ALA A 151 -11.25 2.42 17.53
CA ALA A 151 -10.12 1.78 18.21
C ALA A 151 -10.11 2.11 19.71
N GLU A 152 -10.35 3.37 20.09
CA GLU A 152 -10.47 3.77 21.50
C GLU A 152 -11.62 3.07 22.22
N ALA A 153 -12.80 2.99 21.58
CA ALA A 153 -13.95 2.30 22.14
C ALA A 153 -13.68 0.80 22.34
N LEU A 154 -13.01 0.15 21.37
CA LEU A 154 -12.61 -1.26 21.50
C LEU A 154 -11.56 -1.44 22.60
N ALA A 155 -10.57 -0.55 22.69
CA ALA A 155 -9.55 -0.60 23.74
C ALA A 155 -10.17 -0.45 25.14
N ALA A 156 -11.15 0.44 25.32
CA ALA A 156 -11.89 0.58 26.56
C ALA A 156 -12.66 -0.71 26.91
N ARG A 157 -13.31 -1.32 25.91
CA ARG A 157 -14.05 -2.57 26.10
C ARG A 157 -13.14 -3.76 26.44
N VAL A 158 -11.94 -3.82 25.86
CA VAL A 158 -10.94 -4.84 26.23
C VAL A 158 -10.55 -4.69 27.69
N LYS A 159 -10.21 -3.48 28.14
CA LYS A 159 -9.86 -3.22 29.56
C LYS A 159 -11.00 -3.59 30.51
N GLU A 160 -12.24 -3.29 30.14
CA GLU A 160 -13.41 -3.67 30.94
C GLU A 160 -13.57 -5.19 31.03
N LEU A 161 -13.40 -5.90 29.91
CA LEU A 161 -13.47 -7.36 29.89
C LEU A 161 -12.33 -8.01 30.68
N GLU A 162 -11.12 -7.46 30.61
CA GLU A 162 -9.97 -7.87 31.41
C GLU A 162 -10.27 -7.72 32.91
N ALA A 163 -10.76 -6.54 33.34
CA ALA A 163 -11.12 -6.31 34.73
C ALA A 163 -12.24 -7.25 35.21
N ARG A 164 -13.25 -7.52 34.36
CA ARG A 164 -14.31 -8.49 34.67
C ARG A 164 -13.76 -9.91 34.79
N ALA A 165 -12.81 -10.30 33.93
CA ALA A 165 -12.16 -11.60 33.99
C ALA A 165 -11.31 -11.75 35.27
N GLU A 166 -10.55 -10.72 35.65
CA GLU A 166 -9.78 -10.70 36.90
C GLU A 166 -10.67 -10.83 38.14
N MET A 167 -11.80 -10.10 38.17
CA MET A 167 -12.79 -10.23 39.25
C MET A 167 -13.40 -11.63 39.30
N ALA A 168 -13.79 -12.18 38.14
CA ALA A 168 -14.33 -13.53 38.06
C ALA A 168 -13.32 -14.57 38.56
N GLU A 169 -12.04 -14.43 38.18
CA GLU A 169 -10.98 -15.31 38.66
C GLU A 169 -10.76 -15.19 40.17
N SER A 170 -10.72 -13.98 40.71
CA SER A 170 -10.61 -13.74 42.15
C SER A 170 -11.78 -14.36 42.93
N ASN A 171 -13.00 -14.18 42.43
CA ASN A 171 -14.21 -14.77 43.00
C ASN A 171 -14.14 -16.30 42.99
N LEU A 172 -13.74 -16.91 41.87
CA LEU A 172 -13.57 -18.36 41.76
C LEU A 172 -12.49 -18.90 42.70
N ARG A 173 -11.34 -18.22 42.81
CA ARG A 173 -10.27 -18.59 43.76
C ARG A 173 -10.77 -18.55 45.20
N THR A 174 -11.57 -17.54 45.53
CA THR A 174 -12.17 -17.38 46.87
C THR A 174 -13.17 -18.50 47.16
N LEU A 175 -14.06 -18.82 46.21
CA LEU A 175 -15.01 -19.92 46.33
C LEU A 175 -14.30 -21.28 46.45
N LEU A 176 -13.23 -21.51 45.69
CA LEU A 176 -12.44 -22.75 45.79
C LEU A 176 -11.71 -22.85 47.13
N ALA A 177 -11.17 -21.75 47.66
CA ALA A 177 -10.57 -21.73 48.98
C ALA A 177 -11.62 -22.00 50.08
N ALA A 178 -12.80 -21.38 49.99
CA ALA A 178 -13.92 -21.64 50.89
C ALA A 178 -14.38 -23.10 50.82
N ALA A 179 -14.55 -23.66 49.62
CA ALA A 179 -14.95 -25.06 49.42
C ALA A 179 -13.89 -26.09 49.86
N ARG A 180 -12.60 -25.69 49.93
CA ARG A 180 -11.54 -26.51 50.53
C ARG A 180 -11.50 -26.42 52.05
N GLY A 181 -11.86 -25.27 52.62
CA GLY A 181 -11.89 -25.04 54.08
C GLY A 181 -13.18 -25.52 54.74
N ALA A 182 -14.31 -25.44 54.05
CA ALA A 182 -15.54 -26.12 54.39
C ALA A 182 -15.37 -27.59 54.02
N GLY A 183 -15.13 -28.44 55.02
CA GLY A 183 -15.19 -29.89 54.83
C GLY A 183 -16.49 -30.29 54.12
N ARG A 184 -16.44 -31.41 53.39
CA ARG A 184 -17.43 -31.93 52.43
C ARG A 184 -18.90 -32.03 52.91
N ASP A 185 -19.21 -31.66 54.15
CA ASP A 185 -20.48 -31.89 54.84
C ASP A 185 -21.01 -30.67 55.64
N VAL A 186 -20.84 -29.43 55.14
CA VAL A 186 -21.58 -28.28 55.70
C VAL A 186 -22.84 -28.05 54.85
N PRO A 187 -24.06 -28.32 55.36
CA PRO A 187 -25.28 -28.07 54.60
C PRO A 187 -25.47 -26.57 54.38
N VAL A 188 -25.50 -26.16 53.12
CA VAL A 188 -25.84 -24.79 52.72
C VAL A 188 -27.30 -24.53 53.10
N GLY A 189 -27.54 -23.52 53.93
CA GLY A 189 -28.89 -23.18 54.37
C GLY A 189 -29.76 -22.64 53.22
N ASP A 190 -31.08 -22.86 53.30
CA ASP A 190 -32.04 -22.53 52.23
C ASP A 190 -31.93 -21.07 51.72
N ASN A 191 -31.59 -20.13 52.60
CA ASN A 191 -31.42 -18.72 52.26
C ASN A 191 -30.16 -18.44 51.41
N GLU A 192 -29.06 -19.15 51.68
CA GLU A 192 -27.82 -19.01 50.91
C GLU A 192 -27.96 -19.68 49.54
N MET A 193 -28.71 -20.78 49.47
CA MET A 193 -29.07 -21.45 48.23
C MET A 193 -29.89 -20.54 47.30
N GLU A 194 -30.86 -19.80 47.85
CA GLU A 194 -31.71 -18.87 47.09
C GLU A 194 -30.89 -17.68 46.54
N ALA A 195 -29.94 -17.17 47.32
CA ALA A 195 -29.03 -16.10 46.88
C ALA A 195 -28.10 -16.53 45.74
N ILE A 196 -27.54 -17.74 45.82
CA ILE A 196 -26.66 -18.30 44.77
C ILE A 196 -27.45 -18.52 43.47
N LEU A 197 -28.68 -19.04 43.57
CA LEU A 197 -29.55 -19.24 42.42
C LEU A 197 -29.99 -17.90 41.78
N GLY A 198 -30.18 -16.84 42.57
CA GLY A 198 -30.48 -15.50 42.06
C GLY A 198 -29.36 -14.92 41.21
N VAL A 199 -28.09 -15.15 41.57
CA VAL A 199 -26.92 -14.70 40.81
C VAL A 199 -26.74 -15.50 39.51
N LEU A 200 -26.97 -16.81 39.56
CA LEU A 200 -26.86 -17.71 38.40
C LEU A 200 -27.98 -17.54 37.37
N LYS A 201 -29.19 -17.16 37.81
CA LYS A 201 -30.34 -16.94 36.93
C LYS A 201 -30.31 -15.58 36.21
N GLY A 202 -29.32 -14.73 36.52
CA GLY A 202 -29.23 -13.35 36.02
C GLY A 202 -30.12 -12.43 36.87
N GLY A 203 -29.49 -11.48 37.56
CA GLY A 203 -30.17 -10.59 38.51
C GLY A 203 -31.34 -9.82 37.86
N PRO A 204 -32.43 -9.58 38.61
CA PRO A 204 -33.52 -8.74 38.13
C PRO A 204 -33.09 -7.28 38.19
N ASN A 205 -32.56 -6.74 37.09
CA ASN A 205 -32.64 -5.32 36.71
C ASN A 205 -31.86 -5.00 35.41
N ASP A 206 -32.10 -5.75 34.35
CA ASP A 206 -31.84 -5.29 32.99
C ASP A 206 -33.10 -5.46 32.14
N LEU A 207 -34.04 -4.53 32.32
CA LEU A 207 -35.09 -4.25 31.34
C LEU A 207 -35.12 -2.73 31.12
N PRO A 208 -34.87 -2.23 29.89
CA PRO A 208 -35.06 -0.82 29.60
C PRO A 208 -36.57 -0.50 29.65
N ALA A 209 -36.93 0.55 30.39
CA ALA A 209 -38.24 1.17 30.27
C ALA A 209 -38.40 1.75 28.86
N GLY A 210 -39.53 1.44 28.23
CA GLY A 210 -39.98 2.08 26.99
C GLY A 210 -40.47 3.50 27.21
#